data_AF-A0AAX4PBM3-F1
#
_entry.id   AF-A0AAX4PBM3-F1
#
_cell.length_a   1.000
_cell.length_b   1.000
_cell.length_c   1.000
_cell.angle_alpha   90.00
_cell.angle_beta   90.00
_cell.angle_gamma   90.00
#
_symmetry.space_group_name_H-M   'P 1'
#
loop_
_entity.id
_entity.type
_entity.pdbx_description
1 polymer ?
#
loop_
_entity_poly.entity_id
_entity_poly.type
_entity_poly.pdbx_seq_one_letter_code
_entity_poly.pdbx_strand_id
1 'polypeptide(L)'
;MFRPSTREGKEARRRVDSSYSSDKHRRGAFRWTLRRLLLFCLVGTLASLAWISRSGGALVAEELHVVAMLRIPAGSLTKKEFFDQYGNQTVIIEGGLRHHPATKLGLEGLREICAGSSIETFVYDPTSNLWGGHVDEKVMPFEEYIDKYVLNETNTERRYFPGGDPGIPILCPALELFAPIPNYVSIGMQELNHSGKGESSEGRFHPLVGYQPELFVGPGGTKTEMHMDNNPSPFWMSLYFGKKMFRTISYEDSVKHMPYYVAGESVRFSKPFTSRKRGSMRKSTLRSGILTWRPSQSLRK
;
A
#
# COMPACT_ATOMS: atom_id res chain seq x y z
N MET A 1 49.98 -26.84 89.43
CA MET A 1 49.74 -27.18 88.01
C MET A 1 50.89 -26.64 87.16
N PHE A 2 51.38 -27.46 86.22
CA PHE A 2 52.21 -27.15 85.05
C PHE A 2 53.23 -25.97 85.05
N ARG A 3 54.52 -26.32 85.15
CA ARG A 3 55.57 -25.96 84.15
C ARG A 3 55.48 -26.99 82.98
N PRO A 4 56.19 -26.87 81.83
CA PRO A 4 57.22 -25.90 81.40
C PRO A 4 56.71 -25.06 80.18
N SER A 5 57.47 -24.46 79.24
CA SER A 5 58.92 -24.49 78.91
C SER A 5 59.39 -23.26 78.12
N THR A 6 60.71 -23.13 77.95
CA THR A 6 61.42 -22.22 77.04
C THR A 6 61.49 -22.71 75.60
N ARG A 7 61.44 -21.80 74.60
CA ARG A 7 62.45 -21.74 73.52
C ARG A 7 62.41 -20.44 72.71
N GLU A 8 63.39 -19.56 72.94
CA GLU A 8 63.87 -18.66 71.89
C GLU A 8 64.64 -19.48 70.83
N GLY A 9 64.57 -19.10 69.55
CA GLY A 9 65.12 -19.94 68.49
C GLY A 9 65.16 -19.32 67.10
N LYS A 10 65.87 -18.20 66.95
CA LYS A 10 66.55 -17.74 65.72
C LYS A 10 66.08 -18.35 64.37
N GLU A 11 65.17 -17.66 63.67
CA GLU A 11 65.15 -17.73 62.19
C GLU A 11 64.69 -16.42 61.51
N ALA A 12 65.16 -15.30 62.06
CA ALA A 12 65.17 -14.03 61.32
C ALA A 12 66.33 -14.01 60.30
N ARG A 13 66.08 -13.44 59.12
CA ARG A 13 67.04 -13.14 58.03
C ARG A 13 67.61 -14.32 57.23
N ARG A 14 66.80 -14.90 56.33
CA ARG A 14 67.27 -15.39 55.00
C ARG A 14 66.11 -15.66 54.01
N ARG A 15 65.30 -14.63 53.71
CA ARG A 15 64.38 -14.60 52.54
C ARG A 15 63.81 -13.20 52.22
N VAL A 16 64.65 -12.19 52.36
CA VAL A 16 64.56 -10.98 51.52
C VAL A 16 65.45 -11.27 50.28
N ASP A 17 65.28 -10.54 49.18
CA ASP A 17 66.07 -10.66 47.93
C ASP A 17 65.68 -11.78 46.94
N SER A 18 64.38 -12.07 46.76
CA SER A 18 63.90 -12.87 45.61
C SER A 18 62.60 -12.38 44.94
N SER A 19 61.99 -11.28 45.40
CA SER A 19 60.71 -10.78 44.84
C SER A 19 60.80 -9.41 44.13
N TYR A 20 61.98 -8.79 44.05
CA TYR A 20 62.16 -7.42 43.53
C TYR A 20 62.81 -7.35 42.13
N SER A 21 62.69 -8.40 41.31
CA SER A 21 63.29 -8.43 39.96
C SER A 21 62.37 -8.97 38.83
N SER A 22 61.10 -9.30 39.08
CA SER A 22 60.16 -9.70 38.01
C SER A 22 59.14 -8.62 37.63
N ASP A 23 58.94 -7.61 38.47
CA ASP A 23 57.81 -6.68 38.32
C ASP A 23 58.05 -5.56 37.29
N LYS A 24 59.31 -5.24 36.95
CA LYS A 24 59.62 -4.30 35.85
C LYS A 24 59.27 -4.86 34.47
N HIS A 25 59.47 -6.16 34.23
CA HIS A 25 59.11 -6.78 32.94
C HIS A 25 57.60 -6.90 32.74
N ARG A 26 56.83 -7.21 33.79
CA ARG A 26 55.36 -7.30 33.72
C ARG A 26 54.69 -5.98 33.33
N ARG A 27 55.14 -4.85 33.90
CA ARG A 27 54.60 -3.52 33.56
C ARG A 27 54.90 -3.11 32.11
N GLY A 28 56.04 -3.52 31.56
CA GLY A 28 56.38 -3.33 30.15
C GLY A 28 55.45 -4.11 29.22
N ALA A 29 55.27 -5.41 29.49
CA ALA A 29 54.39 -6.28 28.70
C ALA A 29 52.93 -5.79 28.69
N PHE A 30 52.38 -5.38 29.84
CA PHE A 30 51.00 -4.89 29.94
C PHE A 30 50.75 -3.59 29.18
N ARG A 31 51.69 -2.64 29.20
CA ARG A 31 51.56 -1.40 28.40
C ARG A 31 51.66 -1.67 26.90
N TRP A 32 52.37 -2.72 26.49
CA TRP A 32 52.51 -3.12 25.09
C TRP A 32 51.28 -3.87 24.57
N THR A 33 50.69 -4.77 25.36
CA THR A 33 49.43 -5.45 24.99
C THR A 33 48.26 -4.48 24.94
N LEU A 34 48.14 -3.55 25.91
CA LEU A 34 47.07 -2.54 25.92
C LEU A 34 47.15 -1.60 24.69
N ARG A 35 48.36 -1.19 24.29
CA ARG A 35 48.57 -0.39 23.07
C ARG A 35 48.16 -1.14 21.79
N ARG A 36 48.46 -2.44 21.71
CA ARG A 36 48.00 -3.28 20.59
C ARG A 36 46.48 -3.40 20.57
N LEU A 37 45.85 -3.64 21.71
CA LEU A 37 44.39 -3.77 21.81
C LEU A 37 43.68 -2.48 21.35
N LEU A 38 44.13 -1.32 21.84
CA LEU A 38 43.59 -0.01 21.43
C LEU A 38 43.79 0.24 19.93
N LEU A 39 44.93 -0.14 19.35
CA LEU A 39 45.18 -0.03 17.91
C LEU A 39 44.23 -0.94 17.09
N PHE A 40 43.99 -2.17 17.54
CA PHE A 40 43.01 -3.07 16.89
C PHE A 40 41.58 -2.51 16.98
N CYS A 41 41.17 -1.94 18.12
CA CYS A 41 39.87 -1.28 18.25
C CYS A 41 39.76 -0.04 17.34
N LEU A 42 40.82 0.76 17.22
CA LEU A 42 40.86 1.92 16.32
C LEU A 42 40.77 1.50 14.84
N VAL A 43 41.56 0.51 14.43
CA VAL A 43 41.52 -0.02 13.05
C VAL A 43 40.17 -0.67 12.75
N GLY A 44 39.59 -1.40 13.70
CA GLY A 44 38.26 -2.00 13.56
C GLY A 44 37.16 -0.94 13.41
N THR A 45 37.14 0.08 14.27
CA THR A 45 36.15 1.18 14.19
C THR A 45 36.31 2.00 12.92
N LEU A 46 37.54 2.32 12.49
CA LEU A 46 37.79 2.98 11.21
C LEU A 46 37.37 2.12 10.02
N ALA A 47 37.58 0.80 10.06
CA ALA A 47 37.11 -0.11 9.01
C ALA A 47 35.58 -0.21 8.98
N SER A 48 34.91 -0.23 10.14
CA SER A 48 33.44 -0.18 10.23
C SER A 48 32.88 1.15 9.72
N LEU A 49 33.50 2.29 10.06
CA LEU A 49 33.09 3.60 9.55
C LEU A 49 33.32 3.73 8.04
N ALA A 50 34.45 3.23 7.53
CA ALA A 50 34.71 3.17 6.09
C ALA A 50 33.76 2.23 5.36
N TRP A 51 33.37 1.10 5.98
CA TRP A 51 32.33 0.22 5.44
C TRP A 51 30.98 0.93 5.41
N ILE A 52 30.53 1.52 6.53
CA ILE A 52 29.26 2.25 6.63
C ILE A 52 29.22 3.40 5.62
N SER A 53 30.32 4.15 5.44
CA SER A 53 30.44 5.21 4.44
C SER A 53 30.43 4.71 2.99
N ARG A 54 30.75 3.43 2.75
CA ARG A 54 30.83 2.82 1.41
C ARG A 54 29.58 2.01 1.06
N SER A 55 28.90 1.43 2.05
CA SER A 55 27.55 0.86 1.93
C SER A 55 26.47 1.93 2.01
N GLY A 56 26.75 3.06 2.66
CA GLY A 56 26.04 4.32 2.54
C GLY A 56 26.29 5.02 1.20
N GLY A 57 26.41 4.23 0.12
CA GLY A 57 26.26 4.78 -1.22
C GLY A 57 24.90 5.46 -1.25
N ALA A 58 24.90 6.78 -1.42
CA ALA A 58 23.68 7.55 -1.54
C ALA A 58 22.82 6.85 -2.59
N LEU A 59 21.63 6.40 -2.19
CA LEU A 59 20.64 5.90 -3.13
C LEU A 59 20.38 7.08 -4.07
N VAL A 60 20.98 7.02 -5.26
CA VAL A 60 20.74 7.98 -6.32
C VAL A 60 19.26 7.84 -6.58
N ALA A 61 18.50 8.83 -6.12
CA ALA A 61 17.06 8.82 -6.26
C ALA A 61 16.80 8.82 -7.77
N GLU A 62 16.43 7.66 -8.31
CA GLU A 62 16.04 7.54 -9.71
C GLU A 62 14.93 8.55 -9.95
N GLU A 63 15.15 9.45 -10.89
CA GLU A 63 14.23 10.55 -11.15
C GLU A 63 12.88 9.99 -11.60
N LEU A 64 11.80 10.42 -10.94
CA LEU A 64 10.46 9.93 -11.24
C LEU A 64 10.02 10.41 -12.63
N HIS A 65 10.17 9.55 -13.63
CA HIS A 65 9.80 9.84 -15.01
C HIS A 65 8.26 9.80 -15.19
N VAL A 66 7.61 10.95 -15.02
CA VAL A 66 6.15 11.10 -15.16
C VAL A 66 5.75 11.15 -16.64
N VAL A 67 5.06 10.12 -17.11
CA VAL A 67 4.47 10.04 -18.46
C VAL A 67 2.98 10.36 -18.45
N ALA A 68 2.48 10.94 -19.55
CA ALA A 68 1.04 11.11 -19.74
C ALA A 68 0.36 9.76 -20.01
N MET A 69 -0.81 9.53 -19.42
CA MET A 69 -1.65 8.37 -19.75
C MET A 69 -2.09 8.45 -21.22
N LEU A 70 -1.99 7.32 -21.92
CA LEU A 70 -2.43 7.20 -23.31
C LEU A 70 -3.94 7.46 -23.42
N ARG A 71 -4.34 8.15 -24.49
CA ARG A 71 -5.73 8.54 -24.77
C ARG A 71 -6.21 7.80 -26.02
N ILE A 72 -7.35 7.13 -25.93
CA ILE A 72 -7.90 6.26 -26.99
C ILE A 72 -9.32 6.76 -27.30
N PRO A 73 -9.62 7.16 -28.56
CA PRO A 73 -10.98 7.54 -28.95
C PRO A 73 -11.95 6.36 -28.81
N ALA A 74 -13.10 6.57 -28.19
CA ALA A 74 -14.13 5.53 -28.08
C ALA A 74 -14.60 5.08 -29.48
N GLY A 75 -14.74 3.76 -29.66
CA GLY A 75 -15.14 3.14 -30.93
C GLY A 75 -14.00 2.94 -31.93
N SER A 76 -12.77 3.39 -31.64
CA SER A 76 -11.60 3.16 -32.51
C SER A 76 -11.10 1.71 -32.51
N LEU A 77 -11.49 0.92 -31.49
CA LEU A 77 -11.10 -0.47 -31.29
C LEU A 77 -12.32 -1.29 -30.87
N THR A 78 -12.36 -2.58 -31.24
CA THR A 78 -13.25 -3.56 -30.62
C THR A 78 -12.85 -3.83 -29.17
N LYS A 79 -13.73 -4.47 -28.38
CA LYS A 79 -13.43 -4.86 -27.00
C LYS A 79 -12.20 -5.76 -26.92
N LYS A 80 -12.08 -6.71 -27.87
CA LYS A 80 -10.98 -7.68 -27.87
C LYS A 80 -9.64 -6.99 -28.14
N GLU A 81 -9.56 -6.16 -29.18
CA GLU A 81 -8.33 -5.40 -29.51
C GLU A 81 -7.91 -4.49 -28.34
N PHE A 82 -8.89 -3.85 -27.67
CA PHE A 82 -8.62 -3.04 -26.49
C PHE A 82 -7.94 -3.84 -25.37
N PHE A 83 -8.44 -5.04 -25.00
CA PHE A 83 -7.80 -5.86 -23.97
C PHE A 83 -6.49 -6.50 -24.43
N ASP A 84 -6.41 -6.98 -25.68
CA ASP A 84 -5.19 -7.56 -26.24
C ASP A 84 -4.03 -6.54 -26.23
N GLN A 85 -4.32 -5.26 -26.48
CA GLN A 85 -3.31 -4.19 -26.58
C GLN A 85 -3.07 -3.44 -25.27
N TYR A 86 -4.10 -3.19 -24.46
CA TYR A 86 -4.04 -2.28 -23.29
C TYR A 86 -4.49 -2.90 -21.97
N GLY A 87 -4.83 -4.20 -21.92
CA GLY A 87 -5.37 -4.84 -20.71
C GLY A 87 -4.47 -4.78 -19.46
N ASN A 88 -3.18 -4.47 -19.63
CA ASN A 88 -2.19 -4.32 -18.54
C ASN A 88 -1.71 -2.86 -18.36
N GLN A 89 -2.39 -1.85 -18.94
CA GLN A 89 -1.96 -0.45 -18.90
C GLN A 89 -3.12 0.49 -18.53
N THR A 90 -2.85 1.52 -17.71
CA THR A 90 -3.81 2.61 -17.49
C THR A 90 -3.95 3.48 -18.75
N VAL A 91 -5.17 3.59 -19.26
CA VAL A 91 -5.51 4.39 -20.46
C VAL A 91 -6.79 5.20 -20.24
N ILE A 92 -6.94 6.30 -20.97
CA ILE A 92 -8.12 7.17 -20.94
C ILE A 92 -8.95 6.93 -22.20
N ILE A 93 -10.19 6.48 -22.05
CA ILE A 93 -11.15 6.39 -23.17
C ILE A 93 -11.83 7.73 -23.39
N GLU A 94 -11.58 8.37 -24.52
CA GLU A 94 -12.14 9.67 -24.86
C GLU A 94 -13.51 9.55 -25.53
N GLY A 95 -14.48 10.34 -25.06
CA GLY A 95 -15.82 10.40 -25.65
C GLY A 95 -16.74 9.22 -25.32
N GLY A 96 -16.26 8.18 -24.61
CA GLY A 96 -17.04 6.97 -24.29
C GLY A 96 -18.33 7.23 -23.51
N LEU A 97 -18.38 8.31 -22.73
CA LEU A 97 -19.55 8.67 -21.90
C LEU A 97 -20.56 9.61 -22.61
N ARG A 98 -20.30 10.07 -23.85
CA ARG A 98 -21.12 11.10 -24.53
C ARG A 98 -22.60 10.74 -24.69
N HIS A 99 -22.92 9.45 -24.67
CA HIS A 99 -24.28 8.93 -24.81
C HIS A 99 -24.97 8.63 -23.46
N HIS A 100 -24.25 8.73 -22.33
CA HIS A 100 -24.79 8.41 -21.02
C HIS A 100 -25.67 9.57 -20.52
N PRO A 101 -26.94 9.34 -20.15
CA PRO A 101 -27.82 10.40 -19.65
C PRO A 101 -27.26 11.14 -18.42
N ALA A 102 -26.43 10.48 -17.59
CA ALA A 102 -25.74 11.08 -16.45
C ALA A 102 -24.90 12.31 -16.83
N THR A 103 -24.40 12.43 -18.06
CA THR A 103 -23.68 13.64 -18.51
C THR A 103 -24.50 14.93 -18.48
N LYS A 104 -25.84 14.82 -18.40
CA LYS A 104 -26.79 15.95 -18.33
C LYS A 104 -27.44 16.14 -16.96
N LEU A 105 -27.15 15.25 -16.00
CA LEU A 105 -27.87 15.16 -14.73
C LEU A 105 -27.51 16.31 -13.75
N GLY A 106 -26.28 16.83 -13.83
CA GLY A 106 -25.76 17.79 -12.85
C GLY A 106 -25.53 17.17 -11.46
N LEU A 107 -25.16 18.01 -10.49
CA LEU A 107 -25.06 17.60 -9.09
C LEU A 107 -26.45 17.62 -8.44
N GLU A 108 -27.31 18.52 -8.88
CA GLU A 108 -28.67 18.74 -8.45
C GLU A 108 -29.57 17.56 -8.83
N GLY A 109 -29.49 17.07 -10.07
CA GLY A 109 -30.21 15.87 -10.48
C GLY A 109 -29.66 14.61 -9.81
N LEU A 110 -28.34 14.55 -9.53
CA LEU A 110 -27.74 13.44 -8.78
C LEU A 110 -28.26 13.42 -7.33
N ARG A 111 -28.35 14.59 -6.69
CA ARG A 111 -28.97 14.78 -5.37
C ARG A 111 -30.41 14.27 -5.36
N GLU A 112 -31.19 14.56 -6.40
CA GLU A 112 -32.59 14.18 -6.50
C GLU A 112 -32.81 12.68 -6.75
N ILE A 113 -32.07 12.05 -7.68
CA ILE A 113 -32.26 10.62 -7.96
C ILE A 113 -31.66 9.69 -6.90
N CYS A 114 -30.74 10.19 -6.07
CA CYS A 114 -30.14 9.47 -4.95
C CYS A 114 -30.59 10.01 -3.57
N ALA A 115 -31.71 10.74 -3.51
CA ALA A 115 -32.26 11.26 -2.26
C ALA A 115 -32.79 10.12 -1.36
N GLY A 116 -32.61 10.26 -0.04
CA GLY A 116 -33.02 9.26 0.95
C GLY A 116 -32.02 8.11 1.13
N SER A 117 -30.95 8.08 0.34
CA SER A 117 -29.83 7.15 0.51
C SER A 117 -28.91 7.64 1.64
N SER A 118 -28.37 6.71 2.44
CA SER A 118 -27.39 7.01 3.49
C SER A 118 -25.99 6.67 2.99
N ILE A 119 -25.02 7.57 3.19
CA ILE A 119 -23.63 7.38 2.76
C ILE A 119 -22.63 7.59 3.91
N GLU A 120 -21.51 6.86 3.83
CA GLU A 120 -20.31 7.11 4.63
C GLU A 120 -19.44 8.17 3.96
N THR A 121 -18.95 9.12 4.74
CA THR A 121 -18.17 10.25 4.24
C THR A 121 -16.95 10.50 5.10
N PHE A 122 -15.85 10.98 4.50
CA PHE A 122 -14.55 11.06 5.16
C PHE A 122 -13.87 12.40 4.88
N VAL A 123 -12.91 12.78 5.73
CA VAL A 123 -11.95 13.85 5.47
C VAL A 123 -10.59 13.22 5.18
N TYR A 124 -9.78 13.87 4.35
CA TYR A 124 -8.40 13.44 4.08
C TYR A 124 -7.43 13.96 5.17
N ASP A 125 -6.55 13.09 5.67
CA ASP A 125 -5.46 13.44 6.58
C ASP A 125 -4.07 13.01 6.02
N PRO A 126 -3.12 13.97 5.86
CA PRO A 126 -1.76 13.70 5.38
C PRO A 126 -0.86 12.95 6.37
N THR A 127 -1.37 12.53 7.52
CA THR A 127 -0.68 11.72 8.52
C THR A 127 -1.30 10.33 8.72
N SER A 128 -2.57 10.15 8.34
CA SER A 128 -3.32 8.89 8.49
C SER A 128 -2.70 7.73 7.70
N ASN A 129 -2.66 6.55 8.34
CA ASN A 129 -2.29 5.25 7.76
C ASN A 129 -3.50 4.40 7.32
N LEU A 130 -4.71 4.97 7.38
CA LEU A 130 -5.92 4.32 6.88
C LEU A 130 -5.97 4.37 5.35
N TRP A 131 -6.80 3.50 4.76
CA TRP A 131 -6.92 3.42 3.30
C TRP A 131 -7.34 4.77 2.70
N GLY A 132 -6.69 5.18 1.62
CA GLY A 132 -6.89 6.47 0.99
C GLY A 132 -6.45 7.71 1.79
N GLY A 133 -5.93 7.54 3.01
CA GLY A 133 -5.71 8.63 3.97
C GLY A 133 -7.00 9.18 4.58
N HIS A 134 -8.08 8.40 4.55
CA HIS A 134 -9.40 8.80 5.04
C HIS A 134 -9.49 8.74 6.58
N VAL A 135 -10.13 9.73 7.19
CA VAL A 135 -10.42 9.86 8.64
C VAL A 135 -11.78 10.55 8.86
N ASP A 136 -12.22 10.66 10.12
CA ASP A 136 -13.45 11.37 10.51
C ASP A 136 -14.67 10.94 9.68
N GLU A 137 -14.90 9.61 9.71
CA GLU A 137 -16.03 8.94 9.10
C GLU A 137 -17.36 9.46 9.69
N LYS A 138 -18.28 9.85 8.82
CA LYS A 138 -19.64 10.25 9.19
C LYS A 138 -20.65 9.67 8.22
N VAL A 139 -21.66 9.00 8.79
CA VAL A 139 -22.85 8.55 8.06
C VAL A 139 -23.86 9.69 8.00
N MET A 140 -24.38 10.02 6.80
CA MET A 140 -25.39 11.07 6.62
C MET A 140 -26.24 10.82 5.34
N PRO A 141 -27.43 11.45 5.22
CA PRO A 141 -28.21 11.43 3.99
C PRO A 141 -27.42 12.01 2.81
N PHE A 142 -27.54 11.40 1.64
CA PHE A 142 -26.85 11.82 0.42
C PHE A 142 -27.21 13.25 0.04
N GLU A 143 -28.48 13.63 0.16
CA GLU A 143 -28.94 14.99 -0.12
C GLU A 143 -28.35 16.04 0.84
N GLU A 144 -28.27 15.75 2.15
CA GLU A 144 -27.60 16.64 3.11
C GLU A 144 -26.12 16.80 2.74
N TYR A 145 -25.45 15.71 2.36
CA TYR A 145 -24.05 15.75 1.96
C TYR A 145 -23.81 16.65 0.74
N ILE A 146 -24.62 16.50 -0.31
CA ILE A 146 -24.51 17.33 -1.52
C ILE A 146 -24.75 18.80 -1.18
N ASP A 147 -25.85 19.14 -0.49
CA ASP A 147 -26.19 20.52 -0.17
C ASP A 147 -25.13 21.17 0.74
N LYS A 148 -24.64 20.44 1.76
CA LYS A 148 -23.77 20.98 2.80
C LYS A 148 -22.29 21.05 2.43
N TYR A 149 -21.76 20.08 1.69
CA TYR A 149 -20.32 19.97 1.42
C TYR A 149 -19.94 20.10 -0.06
N VAL A 150 -20.87 19.89 -0.99
CA VAL A 150 -20.56 19.90 -2.44
C VAL A 150 -21.05 21.18 -3.12
N LEU A 151 -22.32 21.56 -2.91
CA LEU A 151 -22.92 22.77 -3.50
C LEU A 151 -22.65 24.04 -2.69
N ASN A 152 -22.48 23.92 -1.37
CA ASN A 152 -22.15 25.06 -0.52
C ASN A 152 -20.66 25.46 -0.63
N GLU A 153 -20.36 26.41 -1.52
CA GLU A 153 -19.00 26.94 -1.74
C GLU A 153 -18.37 27.58 -0.48
N THR A 154 -19.17 28.03 0.50
CA THR A 154 -18.64 28.61 1.74
C THR A 154 -18.12 27.56 2.72
N ASN A 155 -18.44 26.27 2.49
CA ASN A 155 -17.92 25.20 3.34
C ASN A 155 -16.44 24.94 3.04
N THR A 156 -15.62 25.00 4.09
CA THR A 156 -14.17 24.78 4.04
C THR A 156 -13.79 23.31 4.30
N GLU A 157 -14.69 22.51 4.88
CA GLU A 157 -14.45 21.10 5.15
C GLU A 157 -14.50 20.28 3.85
N ARG A 158 -13.35 19.76 3.42
CA ARG A 158 -13.24 18.96 2.18
C ARG A 158 -13.60 17.50 2.42
N ARG A 159 -14.86 17.29 2.83
CA ARG A 159 -15.46 15.97 3.03
C ARG A 159 -15.78 15.29 1.70
N TYR A 160 -15.48 14.01 1.59
CA TYR A 160 -15.53 13.20 0.38
C TYR A 160 -16.38 11.94 0.61
N PHE A 161 -17.18 11.55 -0.37
CA PHE A 161 -17.78 10.22 -0.45
C PHE A 161 -16.92 9.35 -1.40
N PRO A 162 -16.13 8.39 -0.87
CA PRO A 162 -15.12 7.66 -1.62
C PRO A 162 -15.62 6.38 -2.31
N GLY A 163 -16.93 6.25 -2.57
CA GLY A 163 -17.51 4.93 -2.86
C GLY A 163 -17.54 4.05 -1.61
N GLY A 164 -17.97 2.79 -1.76
CA GLY A 164 -18.06 1.84 -0.65
C GLY A 164 -19.21 0.84 -0.76
N ASP A 165 -19.39 0.04 0.30
CA ASP A 165 -20.56 -0.82 0.48
C ASP A 165 -21.69 0.02 1.09
N PRO A 166 -22.88 0.13 0.47
CA PRO A 166 -23.30 -0.62 -0.70
C PRO A 166 -23.06 0.10 -2.03
N GLY A 167 -22.82 -0.68 -3.08
CA GLY A 167 -22.66 -0.17 -4.45
C GLY A 167 -23.92 0.46 -5.04
N ILE A 168 -23.79 1.10 -6.20
CA ILE A 168 -24.88 1.81 -6.90
C ILE A 168 -26.20 1.02 -7.00
N PRO A 169 -26.25 -0.29 -7.31
CA PRO A 169 -27.50 -1.04 -7.44
C PRO A 169 -28.38 -1.07 -6.17
N ILE A 170 -27.77 -0.78 -5.01
CA ILE A 170 -28.44 -0.75 -3.70
C ILE A 170 -28.50 0.70 -3.18
N LEU A 171 -27.40 1.45 -3.32
CA LEU A 171 -27.30 2.83 -2.83
C LEU A 171 -28.19 3.79 -3.62
N CYS A 172 -28.18 3.72 -4.95
CA CYS A 172 -28.94 4.62 -5.82
C CYS A 172 -29.36 3.88 -7.10
N PRO A 173 -30.36 2.98 -7.03
CA PRO A 173 -30.73 2.12 -8.15
C PRO A 173 -31.14 2.90 -9.41
N ALA A 174 -31.73 4.08 -9.22
CA ALA A 174 -32.12 4.96 -10.32
C ALA A 174 -30.93 5.38 -11.21
N LEU A 175 -29.73 5.53 -10.63
CA LEU A 175 -28.52 5.98 -11.34
C LEU A 175 -28.05 4.99 -12.43
N GLU A 176 -28.38 3.70 -12.32
CA GLU A 176 -28.04 2.69 -13.33
C GLU A 176 -28.61 3.03 -14.72
N LEU A 177 -29.80 3.66 -14.75
CA LEU A 177 -30.48 4.09 -15.98
C LEU A 177 -29.78 5.30 -16.64
N PHE A 178 -28.98 6.05 -15.87
CA PHE A 178 -28.27 7.25 -16.34
C PHE A 178 -26.78 6.99 -16.60
N ALA A 179 -26.17 6.06 -15.87
CA ALA A 179 -24.75 5.76 -15.87
C ALA A 179 -24.48 4.30 -16.30
N PRO A 180 -24.91 3.87 -17.51
CA PRO A 180 -24.73 2.50 -17.97
C PRO A 180 -23.25 2.11 -18.02
N ILE A 181 -22.98 0.81 -17.94
CA ILE A 181 -21.61 0.29 -17.89
C ILE A 181 -20.92 0.49 -19.25
N PRO A 182 -19.70 1.07 -19.31
CA PRO A 182 -19.03 1.33 -20.57
C PRO A 182 -18.79 0.06 -21.41
N ASN A 183 -19.01 0.19 -22.72
CA ASN A 183 -18.95 -0.95 -23.65
C ASN A 183 -17.62 -1.73 -23.62
N TYR A 184 -16.49 -1.06 -23.37
CA TYR A 184 -15.18 -1.71 -23.28
C TYR A 184 -15.08 -2.70 -22.12
N VAL A 185 -15.58 -2.35 -20.92
CA VAL A 185 -15.36 -3.17 -19.71
C VAL A 185 -16.32 -4.35 -19.59
N SER A 186 -17.43 -4.33 -20.33
CA SER A 186 -18.53 -5.30 -20.16
C SER A 186 -18.16 -6.77 -20.46
N ILE A 187 -17.02 -7.04 -21.11
CA ILE A 187 -16.52 -8.40 -21.38
C ILE A 187 -15.72 -8.99 -20.20
N GLY A 188 -15.18 -8.13 -19.33
CA GLY A 188 -14.47 -8.54 -18.11
C GLY A 188 -15.38 -8.69 -16.90
N MET A 189 -16.64 -8.28 -17.00
CA MET A 189 -17.62 -8.44 -15.94
C MET A 189 -17.99 -9.90 -15.76
N GLN A 190 -17.82 -10.38 -14.53
CA GLN A 190 -18.31 -11.68 -14.11
C GLN A 190 -19.64 -11.48 -13.42
N GLU A 191 -20.66 -12.25 -13.81
CA GLU A 191 -21.88 -12.34 -13.03
C GLU A 191 -21.52 -12.88 -11.63
N LEU A 192 -21.86 -12.10 -10.61
CA LEU A 192 -21.73 -12.50 -9.21
C LEU A 192 -22.78 -13.57 -8.88
N ASN A 193 -22.53 -14.80 -9.33
CA ASN A 193 -23.22 -15.98 -8.82
C ASN A 193 -23.08 -15.99 -7.29
N HIS A 194 -24.20 -15.79 -6.57
CA HIS A 194 -24.29 -15.48 -5.14
C HIS A 194 -23.83 -16.60 -4.17
N SER A 195 -23.01 -17.55 -4.63
CA SER A 195 -22.56 -18.73 -3.87
C SER A 195 -21.28 -18.50 -3.04
N GLY A 196 -20.64 -17.34 -3.17
CA GLY A 196 -19.54 -16.90 -2.30
C GLY A 196 -20.01 -16.54 -0.89
N LYS A 197 -20.28 -17.54 -0.05
CA LYS A 197 -20.67 -17.37 1.36
C LYS A 197 -19.52 -16.78 2.19
N GLY A 198 -19.41 -15.46 2.20
CA GLY A 198 -18.66 -14.71 3.22
C GLY A 198 -19.47 -14.67 4.52
N GLU A 199 -18.97 -15.31 5.57
CA GLU A 199 -19.57 -15.24 6.90
C GLU A 199 -19.10 -13.95 7.58
N SER A 200 -20.02 -13.00 7.76
CA SER A 200 -19.73 -11.78 8.52
C SER A 200 -19.78 -12.07 10.03
N SER A 201 -19.05 -11.28 10.82
CA SER A 201 -19.00 -11.41 12.28
C SER A 201 -20.35 -11.17 12.98
N GLU A 202 -21.37 -10.69 12.26
CA GLU A 202 -22.74 -10.47 12.77
C GLU A 202 -23.77 -11.47 12.22
N GLY A 203 -23.35 -12.47 11.44
CA GLY A 203 -24.26 -13.46 10.83
C GLY A 203 -25.16 -12.90 9.72
N ARG A 204 -25.00 -11.62 9.34
CA ARG A 204 -25.70 -11.02 8.20
C ARG A 204 -24.95 -11.37 6.92
N PHE A 205 -25.63 -12.06 6.00
CA PHE A 205 -25.07 -12.41 4.70
C PHE A 205 -25.01 -11.17 3.80
N HIS A 206 -23.86 -10.52 3.75
CA HIS A 206 -23.56 -9.59 2.67
C HIS A 206 -23.10 -10.44 1.47
N PRO A 207 -23.84 -10.47 0.34
CA PRO A 207 -23.28 -11.02 -0.90
C PRO A 207 -22.00 -10.24 -1.21
N LEU A 208 -20.93 -10.88 -1.69
CA LEU A 208 -19.65 -10.19 -1.90
C LEU A 208 -19.80 -9.08 -2.96
N VAL A 209 -20.01 -7.83 -2.49
CA VAL A 209 -20.38 -6.64 -3.28
C VAL A 209 -19.23 -6.14 -4.16
N GLY A 210 -18.00 -6.63 -3.95
CA GLY A 210 -16.73 -6.11 -4.50
C GLY A 210 -16.48 -6.18 -6.01
N TYR A 211 -17.53 -6.19 -6.83
CA TYR A 211 -17.49 -5.99 -8.29
C TYR A 211 -18.65 -5.11 -8.79
N GLN A 212 -19.38 -4.42 -7.90
CA GLN A 212 -20.44 -3.49 -8.30
C GLN A 212 -19.88 -2.10 -8.66
N PRO A 213 -20.56 -1.33 -9.54
CA PRO A 213 -20.23 0.07 -9.75
C PRO A 213 -20.41 0.89 -8.46
N GLU A 214 -19.43 1.74 -8.14
CA GLU A 214 -19.43 2.63 -6.98
C GLU A 214 -19.57 4.10 -7.40
N LEU A 215 -20.13 4.92 -6.51
CA LEU A 215 -20.33 6.35 -6.71
C LEU A 215 -19.31 7.15 -5.88
N PHE A 216 -18.53 8.00 -6.55
CA PHE A 216 -17.52 8.85 -5.92
C PHE A 216 -17.93 10.32 -6.09
N VAL A 217 -18.08 11.07 -5.00
CA VAL A 217 -18.53 12.49 -5.04
C VAL A 217 -17.79 13.32 -4.00
N GLY A 218 -17.40 14.55 -4.37
CA GLY A 218 -16.95 15.55 -3.39
C GLY A 218 -16.58 16.90 -4.00
N PRO A 219 -16.41 17.94 -3.17
CA PRO A 219 -16.02 19.29 -3.60
C PRO A 219 -14.58 19.33 -4.12
N GLY A 220 -14.25 20.43 -4.80
CA GLY A 220 -12.89 20.71 -5.26
C GLY A 220 -11.87 20.68 -4.12
N GLY A 221 -10.73 20.03 -4.37
CA GLY A 221 -9.65 19.85 -3.39
C GLY A 221 -9.75 18.57 -2.55
N THR A 222 -10.85 17.81 -2.66
CA THR A 222 -10.88 16.41 -2.17
C THR A 222 -9.82 15.56 -2.91
N LYS A 223 -9.27 14.59 -2.19
CA LYS A 223 -8.31 13.62 -2.75
C LYS A 223 -8.29 12.33 -1.95
N THR A 224 -7.81 11.29 -2.62
CA THR A 224 -7.46 9.98 -2.03
C THR A 224 -5.97 9.78 -2.24
N GLU A 225 -5.24 9.35 -1.21
CA GLU A 225 -3.80 9.10 -1.30
C GLU A 225 -3.47 7.93 -2.24
N MET A 226 -2.19 7.77 -2.62
CA MET A 226 -1.75 6.59 -3.37
C MET A 226 -2.08 5.30 -2.59
N HIS A 227 -2.73 4.35 -3.25
CA HIS A 227 -3.09 3.05 -2.69
C HIS A 227 -3.21 2.00 -3.79
N MET A 228 -3.43 0.75 -3.39
CA MET A 228 -3.81 -0.36 -4.24
C MET A 228 -5.13 -0.92 -3.71
N ASP A 229 -6.03 -1.27 -4.61
CA ASP A 229 -7.37 -1.75 -4.24
C ASP A 229 -7.35 -3.16 -3.63
N ASN A 230 -8.44 -3.48 -2.93
CA ASN A 230 -8.62 -4.80 -2.33
C ASN A 230 -8.89 -5.82 -3.44
N ASN A 231 -7.98 -6.78 -3.62
CA ASN A 231 -7.90 -7.66 -4.80
C ASN A 231 -7.44 -6.87 -6.05
N PRO A 232 -6.34 -7.24 -6.75
CA PRO A 232 -5.84 -6.51 -7.91
C PRO A 232 -6.68 -6.77 -9.18
N SER A 233 -7.98 -6.52 -9.07
CA SER A 233 -8.94 -6.52 -10.18
C SER A 233 -8.75 -5.26 -11.03
N PRO A 234 -8.73 -5.36 -12.36
CA PRO A 234 -8.86 -4.19 -13.21
C PRO A 234 -10.20 -3.48 -12.95
N PHE A 235 -10.17 -2.17 -12.74
CA PHE A 235 -11.36 -1.33 -12.57
C PHE A 235 -11.44 -0.26 -13.65
N TRP A 236 -12.58 0.44 -13.72
CA TRP A 236 -12.76 1.63 -14.55
C TRP A 236 -13.36 2.76 -13.72
N MET A 237 -13.15 4.00 -14.15
CA MET A 237 -13.74 5.17 -13.50
C MET A 237 -14.33 6.11 -14.56
N SER A 238 -15.62 6.39 -14.44
CA SER A 238 -16.36 7.30 -15.33
C SER A 238 -16.48 8.67 -14.69
N LEU A 239 -15.83 9.70 -15.26
CA LEU A 239 -15.94 11.08 -14.79
C LEU A 239 -17.07 11.81 -15.51
N TYR A 240 -18.22 11.96 -14.86
CA TYR A 240 -19.37 12.69 -15.42
C TYR A 240 -19.30 14.21 -15.19
N PHE A 241 -18.75 14.65 -14.06
CA PHE A 241 -18.70 16.06 -13.66
C PHE A 241 -17.32 16.47 -13.13
N GLY A 242 -16.98 17.75 -13.28
CA GLY A 242 -15.75 18.32 -12.73
C GLY A 242 -14.47 17.83 -13.43
N LYS A 243 -13.37 17.80 -12.67
CA LYS A 243 -12.02 17.40 -13.12
C LYS A 243 -11.30 16.68 -11.98
N LYS A 244 -10.63 15.56 -12.27
CA LYS A 244 -9.80 14.82 -11.30
C LYS A 244 -8.42 14.58 -11.87
N MET A 245 -7.38 14.81 -11.06
CA MET A 245 -6.01 14.44 -11.40
C MET A 245 -5.76 13.01 -10.92
N PHE A 246 -5.23 12.17 -11.80
CA PHE A 246 -4.82 10.81 -11.47
C PHE A 246 -3.31 10.67 -11.67
N ARG A 247 -2.70 9.83 -10.84
CA ARG A 247 -1.34 9.31 -11.01
C ARG A 247 -1.44 7.81 -10.79
N THR A 248 -0.92 7.03 -11.73
CA THR A 248 -0.79 5.58 -11.58
C THR A 248 0.68 5.20 -11.66
N ILE A 249 1.01 4.07 -11.03
CA ILE A 249 2.34 3.49 -10.97
C ILE A 249 2.14 2.01 -11.30
N SER A 250 3.03 1.41 -12.10
CA SER A 250 2.91 -0.02 -12.40
C SER A 250 3.10 -0.86 -11.14
N TYR A 251 2.62 -2.10 -11.13
CA TYR A 251 2.83 -2.98 -9.99
C TYR A 251 4.34 -3.19 -9.74
N GLU A 252 5.09 -3.39 -10.82
CA GLU A 252 6.53 -3.59 -10.87
C GLU A 252 7.29 -2.39 -10.28
N ASP A 253 6.94 -1.17 -10.71
CA ASP A 253 7.52 0.07 -10.18
C ASP A 253 7.12 0.29 -8.73
N SER A 254 5.89 -0.07 -8.33
CA SER A 254 5.46 0.04 -6.92
C SER A 254 6.31 -0.85 -6.01
N VAL A 255 6.65 -2.08 -6.43
CA VAL A 255 7.52 -2.97 -5.66
C VAL A 255 8.95 -2.44 -5.54
N LYS A 256 9.47 -1.76 -6.57
CA LYS A 256 10.82 -1.18 -6.58
C LYS A 256 10.93 0.14 -5.81
N HIS A 257 9.96 1.05 -6.00
CA HIS A 257 10.03 2.44 -5.55
C HIS A 257 9.12 2.74 -4.34
N MET A 258 8.19 1.85 -4.01
CA MET A 258 7.27 1.95 -2.87
C MET A 258 7.37 0.68 -2.01
N PRO A 259 8.49 0.45 -1.29
CA PRO A 259 8.76 -0.78 -0.52
C PRO A 259 7.76 -1.08 0.62
N TYR A 260 6.78 -0.20 0.82
CA TYR A 260 5.66 -0.26 1.77
C TYR A 260 4.80 -1.53 1.67
N TYR A 261 4.82 -2.22 0.52
CA TYR A 261 4.04 -3.45 0.28
C TYR A 261 4.75 -4.76 0.71
N VAL A 262 6.01 -4.70 1.14
CA VAL A 262 6.85 -5.91 1.32
C VAL A 262 7.30 -6.16 2.78
N ALA A 263 7.30 -5.14 3.64
CA ALA A 263 7.74 -5.26 5.04
C ALA A 263 6.56 -5.28 6.02
N GLY A 264 6.56 -6.22 6.96
CA GLY A 264 5.52 -6.41 8.00
C GLY A 264 5.56 -5.42 9.16
N GLU A 265 6.05 -4.20 8.92
CA GLU A 265 5.98 -3.09 9.87
C GLU A 265 4.86 -2.13 9.44
N SER A 266 4.24 -1.44 10.41
CA SER A 266 3.06 -0.59 10.20
C SER A 266 3.40 0.73 9.50
N VAL A 267 3.85 0.64 8.25
CA VAL A 267 4.05 1.79 7.37
C VAL A 267 2.70 2.22 6.82
N ARG A 268 2.57 3.51 6.52
CA ARG A 268 1.34 4.22 6.16
C ARG A 268 0.48 3.61 5.01
N PHE A 269 1.02 2.63 4.28
CA PHE A 269 0.39 1.98 3.14
C PHE A 269 0.39 0.43 3.21
N SER A 270 0.82 -0.16 4.32
CA SER A 270 0.89 -1.62 4.47
C SER A 270 -0.48 -2.23 4.77
N LYS A 271 -1.10 -2.92 3.80
CA LYS A 271 -2.07 -3.98 4.12
C LYS A 271 -1.31 -5.30 4.21
N PRO A 272 -1.36 -6.04 5.32
CA PRO A 272 -0.69 -7.34 5.42
C PRO A 272 -1.35 -8.31 4.44
N PHE A 273 -0.64 -8.64 3.36
CA PHE A 273 -1.11 -9.64 2.40
C PHE A 273 -1.05 -11.02 3.06
N THR A 274 -2.15 -11.44 3.67
CA THR A 274 -2.29 -12.80 4.20
C THR A 274 -2.31 -13.76 3.03
N SER A 275 -1.13 -14.28 2.66
CA SER A 275 -1.04 -15.31 1.64
C SER A 275 -1.84 -16.53 2.11
N ARG A 276 -3.04 -16.70 1.53
CA ARG A 276 -3.92 -17.84 1.82
C ARG A 276 -3.07 -19.09 1.69
N LYS A 277 -2.93 -19.88 2.78
CA LYS A 277 -1.98 -21.00 2.88
C LYS A 277 -1.97 -21.78 1.57
N ARG A 278 -0.78 -21.92 0.94
CA ARG A 278 -0.61 -22.63 -0.35
C ARG A 278 -1.00 -24.11 -0.19
N GLY A 279 -2.30 -24.40 -0.31
CA GLY A 279 -2.82 -25.74 -0.46
C GLY A 279 -2.41 -26.29 -1.83
N SER A 280 -1.25 -26.93 -1.88
CA SER A 280 -0.82 -27.86 -2.94
C SER A 280 -1.14 -27.45 -4.39
N MET A 281 -0.83 -26.21 -4.79
CA MET A 281 -0.62 -25.96 -6.23
C MET A 281 0.62 -26.73 -6.67
N ARG A 282 0.43 -27.69 -7.59
CA ARG A 282 1.53 -28.42 -8.24
C ARG A 282 2.51 -27.41 -8.86
N LYS A 283 3.80 -27.72 -8.80
CA LYS A 283 4.87 -26.91 -9.42
C LYS A 283 4.78 -26.94 -10.95
N SER A 284 3.87 -26.16 -11.54
CA SER A 284 4.01 -25.71 -12.92
C SER A 284 4.90 -24.46 -12.94
N THR A 285 6.19 -24.68 -13.21
CA THR A 285 7.17 -23.71 -13.75
C THR A 285 6.83 -22.22 -13.57
N LEU A 286 7.34 -21.61 -12.50
CA LEU A 286 7.67 -20.18 -12.56
C LEU A 286 8.84 -20.00 -13.54
N ARG A 287 8.50 -19.70 -14.79
CA ARG A 287 9.30 -18.85 -15.67
C ARG A 287 8.55 -17.54 -15.85
N SER A 288 9.28 -16.46 -16.06
CA SER A 288 8.76 -15.16 -16.46
C SER A 288 7.81 -15.29 -17.67
N GLY A 289 6.53 -15.06 -17.44
CA GLY A 289 5.48 -14.82 -18.41
C GLY A 289 4.41 -13.98 -17.69
N ILE A 290 3.99 -12.84 -18.21
CA ILE A 290 3.22 -12.72 -19.45
C ILE A 290 2.17 -13.84 -19.49
N LEU A 291 1.05 -13.59 -18.83
CA LEU A 291 -0.20 -14.31 -19.02
C LEU A 291 -0.79 -13.97 -20.40
N THR A 292 -0.15 -14.44 -21.48
CA THR A 292 -0.80 -14.47 -22.79
C THR A 292 -1.94 -15.48 -22.73
N TRP A 293 -3.16 -14.99 -22.65
CA TRP A 293 -4.35 -15.80 -22.90
C TRP A 293 -4.34 -16.25 -24.37
N ARG A 294 -4.08 -17.54 -24.62
CA ARG A 294 -4.21 -18.13 -25.96
C ARG A 294 -5.65 -18.63 -26.14
N PRO A 295 -6.44 -18.09 -27.09
CA PRO A 295 -7.65 -18.77 -27.50
C PRO A 295 -7.28 -20.09 -28.20
N SER A 296 -7.84 -21.19 -27.70
CA SER A 296 -7.74 -22.50 -28.33
C SER A 296 -8.44 -22.47 -29.70
N GLN A 297 -7.74 -22.87 -30.76
CA GLN A 297 -8.36 -23.11 -32.07
C GLN A 297 -9.03 -24.49 -32.12
N SER A 298 -9.97 -24.64 -33.08
CA SER A 298 -10.85 -25.80 -33.31
C SER A 298 -11.93 -25.98 -32.22
N LEU A 299 -13.19 -26.25 -32.57
CA LEU A 299 -13.64 -27.14 -33.64
C LEU A 299 -14.49 -26.49 -34.76
N ARG A 300 -14.47 -27.17 -35.92
CA ARG A 300 -15.45 -27.09 -37.03
C ARG A 300 -16.77 -27.75 -36.54
N LYS A 301 -17.95 -27.49 -37.09
CA LYS A 301 -18.37 -26.88 -38.36
C LYS A 301 -19.44 -25.82 -38.11
#